data_AF-A0A7X6CG17-F1
#
_entry.id   AF-A0A7X6CG17-F1
#
_cell.length_a   1.000
_cell.length_b   1.000
_cell.length_c   1.000
_cell.angle_alpha   90.00
_cell.angle_beta   90.00
_cell.angle_gamma   90.00
#
_symmetry.space_group_name_H-M   'P 1'
#
loop_
_entity.id
_entity.type
_entity.pdbx_description
1 polymer ?
#
loop_
_entity_poly.entity_id
_entity_poly.type
_entity_poly.pdbx_seq_one_letter_code
_entity_poly.pdbx_strand_id
1 'polypeptide(L)'
;MKNISGLALVAFGLLHSLIALVNPGAIGFSDIWKEIADVGIIDAVKSDSLRIWGYYWFLMPGFFVIIYGLLCHWVENQLNSLLPSFVGWGLLLVACFGIVLDINTGFWLVLLVAINAIVASQPNAQSHQSGSVQNRND
;
A
#
# COMPACT_ATOMS: atom_id res chain seq x y z
N MET A 1 -1.67 0.13 -22.69
CA MET A 1 -2.53 0.95 -21.80
C MET A 1 -1.64 1.50 -20.71
N LYS A 2 -1.79 2.76 -20.29
CA LYS A 2 -0.92 3.34 -19.25
C LYS A 2 -1.23 2.57 -17.95
N ASN A 3 -0.25 1.91 -17.36
CA ASN A 3 -0.47 1.07 -16.17
C ASN A 3 -0.62 2.01 -14.96
N ILE A 4 -1.87 2.38 -14.65
CA ILE A 4 -2.22 3.36 -13.60
C ILE A 4 -2.13 2.73 -12.20
N SER A 5 -2.07 1.39 -12.12
CA SER A 5 -2.11 0.59 -10.89
C SER A 5 -0.98 0.95 -9.92
N GLY A 6 0.28 0.89 -10.35
CA GLY A 6 1.42 1.24 -9.48
C GLY A 6 1.43 2.72 -9.07
N LEU A 7 1.07 3.62 -9.98
CA LEU A 7 1.08 5.07 -9.70
C LEU A 7 -0.05 5.49 -8.75
N ALA A 8 -1.21 4.83 -8.82
CA ALA A 8 -2.30 5.04 -7.88
C ALA A 8 -1.89 4.66 -6.45
N LEU A 9 -1.17 3.55 -6.27
CA LEU A 9 -0.63 3.14 -4.97
C LEU A 9 0.35 4.18 -4.41
N VAL A 10 1.25 4.71 -5.25
CA VAL A 10 2.15 5.80 -4.87
C VAL A 10 1.34 7.01 -4.40
N ALA A 11 0.30 7.41 -5.13
CA ALA A 11 -0.54 8.55 -4.76
C ALA A 11 -1.24 8.35 -3.41
N PHE A 12 -1.80 7.17 -3.13
CA PHE A 12 -2.42 6.85 -1.85
C PHE A 12 -1.42 6.84 -0.70
N GLY A 13 -0.26 6.20 -0.89
CA GLY A 13 0.79 6.17 0.11
C GLY A 13 1.34 7.56 0.42
N LEU A 14 1.51 8.40 -0.60
CA LEU A 14 1.90 9.81 -0.44
C LEU A 14 0.84 10.61 0.31
N LEU A 15 -0.44 10.51 -0.08
CA LEU A 15 -1.53 11.22 0.57
C LEU A 15 -1.60 10.86 2.06
N HIS A 16 -1.57 9.57 2.40
CA HIS A 16 -1.58 9.08 3.77
C HIS A 16 -0.38 9.60 4.57
N SER A 17 0.83 9.42 4.03
CA SER A 17 2.06 9.83 4.71
C SER A 17 2.14 11.34 4.89
N LEU A 18 1.70 12.12 3.91
CA LEU A 18 1.67 13.59 4.00
C LEU A 18 0.65 14.09 5.01
N ILE A 19 -0.56 13.51 5.05
CA ILE A 19 -1.56 13.86 6.07
C ILE A 19 -1.00 13.56 7.46
N ALA A 20 -0.41 12.37 7.65
CA ALA A 20 0.20 11.97 8.90
C ALA A 20 1.34 12.90 9.33
N LEU A 21 2.17 13.35 8.37
CA LEU A 21 3.36 14.15 8.65
C LEU A 21 3.00 15.63 8.90
N VAL A 22 2.18 16.22 8.03
CA VAL A 22 1.87 17.65 8.02
C VAL A 22 0.78 17.99 9.03
N ASN A 23 -0.24 17.13 9.18
CA ASN A 23 -1.36 17.36 10.07
C ASN A 23 -1.75 16.10 10.85
N PRO A 24 -0.88 15.60 11.75
CA PRO A 24 -1.19 14.44 12.59
C PRO A 24 -2.41 14.68 13.48
N GLY A 25 -2.77 15.94 13.77
CA GLY A 25 -3.99 16.26 14.51
C GLY A 25 -5.27 15.82 13.80
N ALA A 26 -5.32 15.87 12.46
CA ALA A 26 -6.49 15.48 11.68
C ALA A 26 -6.85 13.99 11.81
N ILE A 27 -5.91 13.17 12.26
CA ILE A 27 -6.02 11.72 12.42
C ILE A 27 -5.94 11.29 13.90
N GLY A 28 -6.09 12.24 14.84
CA GLY A 28 -6.14 11.96 16.28
C GLY A 28 -4.78 11.97 17.00
N PHE A 29 -3.69 12.34 16.33
CA PHE A 29 -2.36 12.48 16.91
C PHE A 29 -1.98 13.95 17.14
N SER A 30 -2.86 14.71 17.80
CA SER A 30 -2.57 16.10 18.15
C SER A 30 -1.32 16.21 19.03
N ASP A 31 -0.53 17.26 18.80
CA ASP A 31 0.72 17.57 19.51
C ASP A 31 1.80 16.47 19.48
N ILE A 32 1.66 15.43 18.65
CA ILE A 32 2.60 14.30 18.63
C ILE A 32 4.04 14.72 18.34
N TRP A 33 4.24 15.75 17.51
CA TRP A 33 5.56 16.29 17.22
C TRP A 33 6.24 16.94 18.43
N LYS A 34 5.46 17.60 19.30
CA LYS A 34 5.98 18.15 20.55
C LYS A 34 6.39 17.03 21.48
N GLU A 35 5.56 16.00 21.61
CA GLU A 35 5.90 14.85 22.47
C GLU A 35 7.14 14.12 22.01
N ILE A 36 7.30 13.88 20.70
CA ILE A 36 8.51 13.30 20.12
C ILE A 36 9.73 14.19 20.41
N ALA A 37 9.59 15.52 20.34
CA ALA A 37 10.66 16.45 20.67
C ALA A 37 11.02 16.40 22.17
N ASP A 38 10.03 16.28 23.05
CA ASP A 38 10.20 16.24 24.50
C ASP A 38 10.90 14.96 24.99
N VAL A 39 10.59 13.81 24.38
CA VAL A 39 11.23 12.52 24.73
C VAL A 39 12.58 12.29 24.02
N GLY A 40 12.85 13.07 22.98
CA GLY A 40 14.01 12.96 22.10
C GLY A 40 13.68 12.30 20.76
N ILE A 41 14.16 12.89 19.66
CA ILE A 41 13.87 12.45 18.28
C ILE A 41 14.48 11.08 17.96
N ILE A 42 15.64 10.78 18.54
CA ILE A 42 16.29 9.47 18.42
C ILE A 42 15.75 8.58 19.53
N ASP A 43 15.33 7.36 19.17
CA ASP A 43 14.75 6.39 20.12
C ASP A 43 13.50 6.92 20.84
N ALA A 44 12.67 7.67 20.11
CA ALA A 44 11.43 8.27 20.62
C ALA A 44 10.35 7.23 20.99
N VAL A 45 10.40 6.06 20.38
CA VAL A 45 9.41 4.98 20.57
C VAL A 45 9.76 4.18 21.82
N LYS A 46 9.46 4.74 22.99
CA LYS A 46 9.68 4.11 24.28
C LYS A 46 8.52 3.19 24.67
N SER A 47 8.78 2.22 25.55
CA SER A 47 7.79 1.21 25.97
C SER A 47 6.58 1.79 26.71
N ASP A 48 6.73 2.94 27.34
CA ASP A 48 5.66 3.69 28.03
C ASP A 48 4.89 4.64 27.10
N SER A 49 5.39 4.87 25.89
CA SER A 49 4.88 5.86 24.94
C SER A 49 3.95 5.24 23.90
N LEU A 50 2.85 4.64 24.36
CA LEU A 50 1.87 3.95 23.50
C LEU A 50 1.35 4.82 22.34
N ARG A 51 1.23 6.14 22.54
CA ARG A 51 0.75 7.05 21.49
C ARG A 51 1.78 7.27 20.38
N ILE A 52 3.06 7.42 20.74
CA ILE A 52 4.16 7.51 19.78
C ILE A 52 4.30 6.17 19.03
N TRP A 53 4.15 5.04 19.74
CA TRP A 53 4.13 3.71 19.14
C TRP A 53 2.99 3.54 18.12
N GLY A 54 1.77 3.96 18.47
CA GLY A 54 0.63 3.96 17.55
C GLY A 54 0.85 4.86 16.32
N TYR A 55 1.41 6.06 16.52
CA TYR A 55 1.74 6.98 15.41
C TYR A 55 2.78 6.40 14.47
N TYR A 56 3.82 5.76 15.02
CA TYR A 56 4.84 5.05 14.24
C TYR A 56 4.21 3.98 13.35
N TRP A 57 3.35 3.14 13.91
CA TRP A 57 2.67 2.09 13.15
C TRP A 57 1.64 2.62 12.18
N PHE A 58 1.01 3.77 12.44
CA PHE A 58 0.15 4.44 11.47
C PHE A 58 0.96 4.96 10.25
N LEU A 59 2.14 5.52 10.48
CA LEU A 59 2.94 6.18 9.46
C LEU A 59 3.68 5.17 8.56
N MET A 60 4.24 4.10 9.14
CA MET A 60 5.08 3.14 8.43
C MET A 60 4.42 2.45 7.21
N PRO A 61 3.16 1.99 7.28
CA PRO A 61 2.45 1.42 6.14
C PRO A 61 2.42 2.35 4.92
N GLY A 62 2.31 3.67 5.14
CA GLY A 62 2.35 4.66 4.06
C GLY A 62 3.62 4.59 3.23
N PHE A 63 4.77 4.57 3.89
CA PHE A 63 6.06 4.45 3.21
C PHE A 63 6.22 3.11 2.49
N PHE A 64 5.77 2.01 3.11
CA PHE A 64 5.78 0.70 2.46
C PHE A 64 4.91 0.67 1.20
N VAL A 65 3.72 1.29 1.23
CA VAL A 65 2.83 1.42 0.07
C VAL A 65 3.47 2.24 -1.04
N ILE A 66 4.17 3.34 -0.72
CA ILE A 66 4.90 4.14 -1.72
C ILE A 66 5.98 3.29 -2.41
N ILE A 67 6.83 2.62 -1.64
CA ILE A 67 7.91 1.79 -2.17
C ILE A 67 7.34 0.66 -3.04
N TYR A 68 6.28 0.00 -2.58
CA TYR A 68 5.62 -1.05 -3.33
C TYR A 68 4.97 -0.52 -4.62
N GLY A 69 4.30 0.63 -4.57
CA GLY A 69 3.72 1.27 -5.75
C GLY A 69 4.77 1.63 -6.80
N LEU A 70 5.94 2.14 -6.37
CA LEU A 70 7.09 2.41 -7.25
C LEU A 70 7.63 1.13 -7.88
N LEU A 71 7.73 0.04 -7.10
CA LEU A 71 8.15 -1.26 -7.59
C LEU A 71 7.17 -1.80 -8.63
N CYS A 72 5.86 -1.75 -8.36
CA CYS A 72 4.81 -2.13 -9.30
C CYS A 72 4.91 -1.32 -10.58
N HIS A 73 5.05 0.01 -10.48
CA HIS A 73 5.18 0.88 -11.65
C HIS A 73 6.42 0.54 -12.49
N TRP A 74 7.54 0.23 -11.84
CA TRP A 74 8.75 -0.20 -12.52
C TRP A 74 8.58 -1.55 -13.23
N VAL A 75 7.99 -2.56 -12.57
CA VAL A 75 7.72 -3.87 -13.16
C VAL A 75 6.77 -3.75 -14.35
N GLU A 76 5.68 -3.00 -14.17
CA GLU A 76 4.66 -2.73 -15.20
C GLU A 76 5.27 -2.11 -16.47
N ASN A 77 6.24 -1.19 -16.32
CA ASN A 77 6.87 -0.51 -17.45
C ASN A 77 7.99 -1.32 -18.10
N GLN A 78 8.80 -2.03 -17.31
CA GLN A 78 10.01 -2.69 -17.80
C GLN A 78 9.76 -4.11 -18.31
N LEU A 79 8.86 -4.86 -17.65
CA LEU A 79 8.60 -6.26 -18.01
C LEU A 79 7.35 -6.44 -18.88
N ASN A 80 6.51 -5.40 -19.05
CA ASN A 80 5.17 -5.52 -19.66
C ASN A 80 4.37 -6.72 -19.14
N SER A 81 4.64 -7.13 -17.90
CA SER A 81 4.16 -8.37 -17.31
C SER A 81 3.28 -8.05 -16.11
N LEU A 82 2.29 -8.92 -15.89
CA LEU A 82 1.38 -8.83 -14.76
C LEU A 82 2.14 -9.14 -13.46
N LEU A 83 1.72 -8.51 -12.37
CA LEU A 83 2.29 -8.79 -11.05
C LEU A 83 2.03 -10.25 -10.64
N PRO A 84 2.96 -10.93 -9.95
CA PRO A 84 2.73 -12.29 -9.47
C PRO A 84 1.60 -12.33 -8.43
N SER A 85 0.59 -13.18 -8.65
CA SER A 85 -0.58 -13.29 -7.78
C SER A 85 -0.26 -13.67 -6.33
N PHE A 86 0.81 -14.43 -6.09
CA PHE A 86 1.25 -14.81 -4.74
C PHE A 86 1.55 -13.60 -3.85
N VAL A 87 2.08 -12.52 -4.42
CA VAL A 87 2.43 -11.29 -3.68
C VAL A 87 1.16 -10.66 -3.11
N GLY A 88 0.08 -10.61 -3.91
CA GLY A 88 -1.20 -10.08 -3.48
C GLY A 88 -1.83 -10.89 -2.35
N TRP A 89 -1.80 -12.22 -2.43
CA TRP A 89 -2.31 -13.09 -1.37
C TRP A 89 -1.50 -13.00 -0.07
N GLY A 90 -0.17 -12.91 -0.17
CA GLY A 90 0.69 -12.70 1.00
C GLY A 90 0.39 -11.37 1.70
N LEU A 91 0.27 -10.29 0.93
CA LEU A 91 -0.12 -8.96 1.45
C LEU A 91 -1.52 -8.97 2.08
N LEU A 92 -2.46 -9.74 1.51
CA LEU A 92 -3.83 -9.85 2.03
C LEU A 92 -3.80 -10.44 3.45
N LEU A 93 -3.03 -11.51 3.66
CA LEU A 93 -2.90 -12.15 4.97
C LEU A 93 -2.30 -11.18 6.00
N VAL A 94 -1.22 -10.48 5.63
CA VAL A 94 -0.59 -9.47 6.50
C VAL A 94 -1.56 -8.34 6.84
N ALA A 95 -2.32 -7.85 5.86
CA ALA A 95 -3.31 -6.80 6.06
C ALA A 95 -4.45 -7.25 6.99
N CYS A 96 -5.01 -8.45 6.77
CA CYS A 96 -6.03 -9.01 7.65
C CYS A 96 -5.51 -9.19 9.08
N PHE A 97 -4.29 -9.71 9.23
CA PHE A 97 -3.66 -9.86 10.55
C PHE A 97 -3.49 -8.51 11.26
N GLY A 98 -2.97 -7.50 10.56
CA GLY A 98 -2.79 -6.16 11.10
C GLY A 98 -4.12 -5.49 11.48
N ILE A 99 -5.15 -5.57 10.64
CA ILE A 99 -6.48 -4.99 10.91
C ILE A 99 -7.14 -5.68 12.11
N VAL A 100 -6.98 -7.00 12.26
CA VAL A 100 -7.53 -7.75 13.41
C VAL A 100 -6.85 -7.34 14.71
N LEU A 101 -5.54 -7.07 14.68
CA LEU A 101 -4.80 -6.64 15.86
C LEU A 101 -5.06 -5.17 16.21
N ASP A 102 -5.08 -4.29 15.20
CA ASP A 102 -5.28 -2.87 15.38
C ASP A 102 -5.88 -2.24 14.12
N ILE A 103 -7.18 -1.96 14.17
CA ILE A 103 -7.91 -1.34 13.07
C ILE A 103 -7.42 0.07 12.74
N ASN A 104 -6.72 0.76 13.65
CA ASN A 104 -6.34 2.16 13.52
C ASN A 104 -4.93 2.35 12.93
N THR A 105 -4.14 1.30 12.70
CA THR A 105 -2.72 1.39 12.34
C THR A 105 -2.41 1.51 10.85
N GLY A 106 -3.37 1.83 9.99
CA GLY A 106 -3.09 2.05 8.56
C GLY A 106 -2.99 0.79 7.71
N PHE A 107 -3.15 -0.42 8.29
CA PHE A 107 -3.11 -1.68 7.54
C PHE A 107 -4.21 -1.81 6.47
N TRP A 108 -5.26 -0.98 6.53
CA TRP A 108 -6.22 -0.86 5.43
C TRP A 108 -5.56 -0.43 4.10
N LEU A 109 -4.44 0.29 4.14
CA LEU A 109 -3.67 0.60 2.92
C LEU A 109 -2.97 -0.63 2.37
N VAL A 110 -2.42 -1.49 3.24
CA VAL A 110 -1.84 -2.78 2.86
C VAL A 110 -2.90 -3.69 2.26
N LEU A 111 -4.13 -3.64 2.78
CA LEU A 111 -5.28 -4.34 2.20
C LEU A 111 -5.58 -3.86 0.76
N LEU A 112 -5.55 -2.54 0.54
CA LEU A 112 -5.74 -1.95 -0.79
C LEU A 112 -4.64 -2.39 -1.75
N VAL A 113 -3.39 -2.45 -1.28
CA VAL A 113 -2.25 -2.97 -2.05
C VAL A 113 -2.46 -4.45 -2.43
N ALA A 114 -2.90 -5.27 -1.48
CA ALA A 114 -3.16 -6.69 -1.69
C ALA A 114 -4.22 -6.91 -2.77
N ILE A 115 -5.34 -6.18 -2.68
CA ILE A 115 -6.42 -6.24 -3.66
C ILE A 115 -5.91 -5.80 -5.04
N ASN A 116 -5.17 -4.70 -5.12
CA ASN A 116 -4.61 -4.22 -6.39
C ASN A 116 -3.69 -5.28 -7.03
N ALA A 117 -2.82 -5.91 -6.24
CA ALA A 117 -1.92 -6.96 -6.74
C ALA A 117 -2.69 -8.20 -7.23
N ILE A 118 -3.75 -8.62 -6.53
CA ILE A 118 -4.59 -9.74 -6.97
C ILE A 118 -5.29 -9.41 -8.30
N VAL A 119 -5.91 -8.23 -8.40
CA VAL A 119 -6.62 -7.81 -9.62
C VAL A 119 -5.66 -7.63 -10.79
N ALA A 120 -4.51 -6.99 -10.56
CA ALA A 120 -3.47 -6.78 -11.57
C ALA A 120 -2.76 -8.08 -12.01
N SER A 121 -2.95 -9.19 -11.29
CA SER A 121 -2.39 -10.50 -11.65
C SER A 121 -3.31 -11.33 -12.56
N GLN A 122 -4.57 -10.92 -12.76
CA GLN A 122 -5.52 -11.68 -13.57
C GLN A 122 -5.26 -11.46 -15.06
N PRO A 123 -5.09 -12.53 -15.87
CA PRO A 123 -5.04 -12.40 -17.33
C PRO A 123 -6.35 -11.79 -17.81
N ASN A 124 -6.25 -10.67 -18.54
CA ASN A 124 -7.41 -10.01 -19.10
C ASN A 124 -8.12 -10.99 -20.05
N ALA A 125 -9.33 -11.44 -19.71
CA ALA A 125 -10.07 -12.49 -20.43
C ALA A 125 -10.41 -12.16 -21.90
N GLN A 126 -9.98 -11.01 -22.40
CA GLN A 126 -10.26 -10.51 -23.75
C GLN A 126 -9.31 -11.05 -24.84
N SER A 127 -8.22 -11.76 -24.50
CA SER A 127 -7.31 -12.31 -25.52
C SER A 127 -7.81 -13.61 -26.18
N HIS A 128 -8.85 -14.26 -25.64
CA HIS A 128 -9.32 -15.56 -26.16
C HIS A 128 -10.39 -15.48 -27.27
N GLN A 129 -10.97 -14.31 -27.56
CA GLN A 129 -12.00 -14.19 -28.62
C GLN A 129 -11.46 -13.78 -30.00
N SER A 130 -10.22 -13.30 -30.12
CA SER A 130 -9.67 -12.88 -31.42
C SER A 130 -9.06 -14.01 -32.26
N GLY A 131 -8.89 -15.21 -31.69
CA GLY A 131 -8.28 -16.37 -32.37
C GLY A 131 -9.29 -17.38 -32.96
N SER A 132 -10.57 -17.32 -32.54
CA SER A 132 -11.59 -18.29 -32.96
C SER A 132 -12.40 -17.84 -34.18
N VAL A 133 -12.32 -16.57 -34.58
CA VAL A 133 -13.03 -16.04 -35.77
C VAL A 133 -12.20 -16.21 -37.05
N GLN A 134 -10.87 -16.27 -36.96
CA GLN A 134 -9.99 -16.42 -38.13
C GLN A 134 -9.97 -17.84 -38.69
N ASN A 135 -10.21 -18.87 -37.87
CA ASN A 135 -10.00 -20.28 -38.24
C ASN A 135 -11.27 -20.99 -38.73
N ARG A 136 -12.26 -20.23 -39.21
CA ARG A 136 -13.55 -20.75 -39.71
C ARG A 136 -13.82 -20.43 -41.19
N ASN A 137 -12.84 -19.83 -41.87
CA ASN A 137 -12.98 -19.35 -43.25
C ASN A 137 -12.01 -20.02 -44.24
N ASP A 138 -11.36 -21.13 -43.86
CA ASP A 138 -10.47 -21.92 -44.71
C ASP A 138 -11.08 -23.30 -45.02
#